data_AF-A0A7Y3XDZ9-F1
#
_entry.id   AF-A0A7Y3XDZ9-F1
#
_cell.length_a   1.000
_cell.length_b   1.000
_cell.length_c   1.000
_cell.angle_alpha   90.00
_cell.angle_beta   90.00
_cell.angle_gamma   90.00
#
_symmetry.space_group_name_H-M   'P 1'
#
loop_
_entity.id
_entity.type
_entity.pdbx_description
1 polymer ?
#
loop_
_entity_poly.entity_id
_entity_poly.type
_entity_poly.pdbx_seq_one_letter_code
_entity_poly.pdbx_strand_id
1 'polypeptide(L)'
;MNTHALAVKAEPAMTTRLGILTVALACTAAFFLAAPGALAQNADHAKHAQETKNAKQQETQTATDEETVGDGYFLDVCPVSGEELSTKEGEYINYHYKGREIRLCCKGCVKKIAKDPEKYIEKLDKKLIKMQKEWYPMDTCLVTDEELGAGDMGEPIDYLHGNRLVRFCCKGCIRRFEKDPDPYLEKLDAAVIEKQKDNYPVETCLVSGEALGGMGEPINYIIGNRLIRLCCKGCVKSVDTQPAKYMAALRKAYKDADKGEKHEKGDDH
;
A
#
# COMPACT_ATOMS: atom_id res chain seq x y z
N MET A 1 44.73 40.98 -11.14
CA MET A 1 45.87 40.08 -11.38
C MET A 1 46.35 39.55 -10.04
N ASN A 2 45.92 38.35 -9.65
CA ASN A 2 46.77 37.41 -8.91
C ASN A 2 46.07 36.05 -8.88
N THR A 3 46.74 35.10 -9.50
CA THR A 3 46.37 33.71 -9.72
C THR A 3 46.91 32.85 -8.58
N HIS A 4 46.06 32.09 -7.90
CA HIS A 4 46.51 30.88 -7.22
C HIS A 4 45.48 29.76 -7.44
N ALA A 5 45.82 28.92 -8.41
CA ALA A 5 45.23 27.61 -8.61
C ALA A 5 45.78 26.65 -7.55
N LEU A 6 44.93 25.83 -6.95
CA LEU A 6 45.34 24.64 -6.23
C LEU A 6 44.58 23.44 -6.77
N ALA A 7 45.38 22.39 -6.99
CA ALA A 7 45.12 21.29 -7.88
C ALA A 7 44.26 20.19 -7.26
N VAL A 8 43.49 19.57 -8.14
CA VAL A 8 42.74 18.33 -7.97
C VAL A 8 43.72 17.17 -7.73
N LYS A 9 43.50 16.37 -6.70
CA LYS A 9 44.08 15.02 -6.58
C LYS A 9 42.97 14.00 -6.71
N ALA A 10 43.03 13.24 -7.80
CA ALA A 10 42.23 12.04 -8.03
C ALA A 10 42.79 10.87 -7.21
N GLU A 11 41.91 10.07 -6.63
CA GLU A 11 42.23 8.81 -5.95
C GLU A 11 42.09 7.62 -6.91
N PRO A 12 42.98 6.61 -6.86
CA PRO A 12 42.94 5.48 -7.77
C PRO A 12 42.00 4.36 -7.31
N ALA A 13 41.32 3.76 -8.28
CA ALA A 13 40.55 2.53 -8.15
C ALA A 13 41.43 1.32 -7.80
N MET A 14 41.07 0.55 -6.77
CA MET A 14 41.64 -0.76 -6.49
C MET A 14 40.77 -1.86 -7.09
N THR A 15 41.37 -2.56 -8.05
CA THR A 15 40.86 -3.81 -8.64
C THR A 15 41.51 -5.03 -7.98
N THR A 16 40.79 -6.15 -8.05
CA THR A 16 41.26 -7.56 -8.05
C THR A 16 41.65 -8.21 -6.71
N ARG A 17 40.97 -9.31 -6.34
CA ARG A 17 41.48 -10.68 -6.62
C ARG A 17 40.48 -11.79 -6.29
N LEU A 18 40.39 -12.68 -7.26
CA LEU A 18 39.76 -13.99 -7.30
C LEU A 18 40.51 -14.97 -6.37
N GLY A 19 39.80 -15.76 -5.58
CA GLY A 19 40.39 -16.77 -4.69
C GLY A 19 39.46 -17.97 -4.51
N ILE A 20 39.65 -18.98 -5.36
CA ILE A 20 39.04 -20.31 -5.29
C ILE A 20 39.74 -21.08 -4.15
N LEU A 21 38.98 -21.66 -3.23
CA LEU A 21 39.50 -22.68 -2.31
C LEU A 21 38.57 -23.90 -2.33
N THR A 22 38.96 -24.88 -3.14
CA THR A 22 38.49 -26.26 -3.08
C THR A 22 39.19 -26.97 -1.93
N VAL A 23 38.41 -27.55 -0.99
CA VAL A 23 38.92 -28.57 -0.07
C VAL A 23 37.99 -29.78 -0.17
N ALA A 24 38.50 -30.83 -0.79
CA ALA A 24 37.96 -32.18 -0.71
C ALA A 24 38.66 -32.90 0.45
N LEU A 25 37.88 -33.56 1.32
CA LEU A 25 38.40 -34.60 2.21
C LEU A 25 37.38 -35.74 2.28
N ALA A 26 37.90 -36.96 2.13
CA ALA A 26 37.18 -38.18 1.80
C ALA A 26 36.93 -39.09 3.02
N CYS A 27 36.01 -40.05 2.82
CA CYS A 27 35.87 -41.36 3.49
C CYS A 27 35.56 -41.34 5.01
N THR A 28 34.54 -42.04 5.50
CA THR A 28 34.49 -43.52 5.52
C THR A 28 33.05 -44.06 5.62
N ALA A 29 32.82 -45.17 4.94
CA ALA A 29 31.64 -46.02 5.10
C ALA A 29 31.88 -47.06 6.22
N ALA A 30 30.86 -47.35 7.01
CA ALA A 30 30.77 -48.59 7.78
C ALA A 30 29.31 -49.08 7.79
N PHE A 31 29.12 -50.14 7.03
CA PHE A 31 27.99 -51.08 6.98
C PHE A 31 27.90 -51.82 8.33
N PHE A 32 26.72 -52.11 8.89
CA PHE A 32 26.45 -53.38 9.61
C PHE A 32 24.94 -53.61 9.92
N LEU A 33 24.41 -54.62 9.21
CA LEU A 33 23.42 -55.66 9.56
C LEU A 33 21.92 -55.41 9.87
N ALA A 34 21.14 -56.28 9.20
CA ALA A 34 19.72 -56.67 9.30
C ALA A 34 19.32 -57.23 10.71
N ALA A 35 18.06 -57.53 11.09
CA ALA A 35 16.93 -58.16 10.38
C ALA A 35 15.62 -58.07 11.25
N PRO A 36 14.46 -58.62 10.82
CA PRO A 36 13.11 -58.23 11.24
C PRO A 36 12.45 -59.12 12.31
N GLY A 37 11.35 -58.63 12.91
CA GLY A 37 10.44 -59.40 13.76
C GLY A 37 9.00 -58.86 13.67
N ALA A 38 8.12 -59.66 13.08
CA ALA A 38 6.67 -59.44 13.04
C ALA A 38 6.02 -59.82 14.38
N LEU A 39 4.90 -59.18 14.73
CA LEU A 39 3.80 -59.79 15.47
C LEU A 39 2.52 -58.97 15.23
N ALA A 40 1.60 -59.56 14.48
CA ALA A 40 0.21 -59.13 14.39
C ALA A 40 -0.59 -59.78 15.53
N GLN A 41 -1.53 -59.04 16.13
CA GLN A 41 -2.72 -59.60 16.76
C GLN A 41 -3.92 -58.71 16.45
N ASN A 42 -4.89 -59.28 15.73
CA ASN A 42 -6.21 -58.73 15.50
C ASN A 42 -7.09 -58.99 16.73
N ALA A 43 -7.97 -58.05 17.07
CA ALA A 43 -9.20 -58.35 17.78
C ALA A 43 -10.27 -57.32 17.38
N ASP A 44 -11.32 -57.85 16.75
CA ASP A 44 -12.57 -57.19 16.40
C ASP A 44 -13.27 -56.57 17.60
N HIS A 45 -13.96 -55.45 17.41
CA HIS A 45 -15.35 -55.33 17.85
C HIS A 45 -16.09 -54.27 17.03
N ALA A 46 -17.29 -54.68 16.64
CA ALA A 46 -18.17 -54.10 15.64
C ALA A 46 -19.07 -52.96 16.17
N LYS A 47 -19.70 -52.29 15.18
CA LYS A 47 -20.83 -51.33 15.22
C LYS A 47 -20.41 -49.88 15.44
N HIS A 48 -20.70 -48.92 14.56
CA HIS A 48 -21.92 -48.74 13.79
C HIS A 48 -21.67 -48.31 12.33
N ALA A 49 -22.42 -48.93 11.42
CA ALA A 49 -22.75 -48.39 10.12
C ALA A 49 -23.85 -47.35 10.26
N GLN A 50 -23.66 -46.17 9.67
CA GLN A 50 -24.63 -45.68 8.69
C GLN A 50 -23.96 -44.67 7.75
N GLU A 51 -24.21 -44.94 6.47
CA GLU A 51 -23.59 -44.35 5.31
C GLU A 51 -24.11 -42.94 5.01
N THR A 52 -23.23 -42.14 4.41
CA THR A 52 -23.42 -41.23 3.27
C THR A 52 -24.78 -40.57 3.07
N LYS A 53 -24.80 -39.22 2.97
CA LYS A 53 -25.28 -38.47 1.78
C LYS A 53 -24.62 -37.09 1.67
N ASN A 54 -24.01 -36.86 0.49
CA ASN A 54 -23.70 -35.59 -0.20
C ASN A 54 -22.77 -34.58 0.50
N ALA A 55 -21.52 -34.39 0.06
CA ALA A 55 -21.08 -33.91 -1.27
C ALA A 55 -21.88 -32.67 -1.75
N LYS A 56 -21.40 -31.48 -1.37
CA LYS A 56 -21.29 -30.25 -2.20
C LYS A 56 -21.14 -29.02 -1.30
N GLN A 57 -19.95 -28.81 -0.74
CA GLN A 57 -19.38 -27.47 -0.54
C GLN A 57 -17.87 -27.58 -0.76
N GLN A 58 -17.51 -27.74 -2.03
CA GLN A 58 -16.22 -27.32 -2.56
C GLN A 58 -16.09 -25.81 -2.37
N GLU A 59 -14.94 -25.43 -1.82
CA GLU A 59 -14.04 -24.43 -2.40
C GLU A 59 -14.65 -23.05 -2.72
N THR A 60 -14.23 -22.04 -1.96
CA THR A 60 -13.31 -21.01 -2.48
C THR A 60 -12.62 -20.33 -1.29
N GLN A 61 -11.68 -21.05 -0.69
CA GLN A 61 -10.50 -20.42 -0.11
C GLN A 61 -9.41 -20.55 -1.16
N THR A 62 -9.24 -19.49 -1.93
CA THR A 62 -8.00 -19.18 -2.63
C THR A 62 -7.72 -17.71 -2.32
N ALA A 63 -7.34 -17.47 -1.07
CA ALA A 63 -6.41 -16.40 -0.78
C ALA A 63 -5.04 -16.93 -1.24
N THR A 64 -4.72 -16.71 -2.51
CA THR A 64 -3.32 -16.59 -2.89
C THR A 64 -2.84 -15.29 -2.28
N ASP A 65 -1.74 -15.35 -1.53
CA ASP A 65 -0.96 -14.18 -1.11
C ASP A 65 -0.40 -13.46 -2.35
N GLU A 66 -1.29 -12.86 -3.16
CA GLU A 66 -0.87 -11.85 -4.13
C GLU A 66 -0.58 -10.58 -3.35
N GLU A 67 0.68 -10.17 -3.38
CA GLU A 67 1.16 -8.89 -2.88
C GLU A 67 0.27 -7.77 -3.43
N THR A 68 -0.42 -7.07 -2.52
CA THR A 68 -1.27 -5.94 -2.86
C THR A 68 -0.41 -4.83 -3.44
N VAL A 69 -0.71 -4.39 -4.65
CA VAL A 69 0.02 -3.32 -5.33
C VAL A 69 -0.49 -1.96 -4.83
N GLY A 70 0.42 -1.10 -4.38
CA GLY A 70 0.15 0.29 -3.98
C GLY A 70 -0.74 0.43 -2.74
N ASP A 71 -1.36 1.61 -2.58
CA ASP A 71 -2.19 1.93 -1.41
C ASP A 71 -3.44 1.03 -1.33
N GLY A 72 -3.75 0.57 -0.12
CA GLY A 72 -4.99 -0.14 0.21
C GLY A 72 -6.26 0.69 -0.04
N TYR A 73 -7.43 0.05 0.00
CA TYR A 73 -8.68 0.75 -0.29
C TYR A 73 -9.08 1.71 0.84
N PHE A 74 -9.02 3.01 0.59
CA PHE A 74 -9.19 4.04 1.62
C PHE A 74 -10.49 4.87 1.53
N LEU A 75 -11.38 4.54 0.59
CA LEU A 75 -12.69 5.17 0.54
C LEU A 75 -13.62 4.58 1.61
N ASP A 76 -14.51 5.42 2.13
CA ASP A 76 -15.53 5.09 3.12
C ASP A 76 -16.82 4.54 2.51
N VAL A 77 -16.86 4.31 1.20
CA VAL A 77 -18.05 3.81 0.51
C VAL A 77 -17.73 2.64 -0.41
N CYS A 78 -18.70 1.74 -0.55
CA CYS A 78 -18.66 0.63 -1.50
C CYS A 78 -18.73 1.18 -2.93
N PRO A 79 -17.81 0.84 -3.83
CA PRO A 79 -17.82 1.35 -5.21
C PRO A 79 -18.98 0.79 -6.04
N VAL A 80 -19.58 -0.32 -5.58
CA VAL A 80 -20.68 -1.01 -6.26
C VAL A 80 -22.04 -0.47 -5.85
N SER A 81 -22.33 -0.41 -4.55
CA SER A 81 -23.63 0.07 -4.03
C SER A 81 -23.66 1.57 -3.73
N GLY A 82 -22.50 2.19 -3.45
CA GLY A 82 -22.41 3.56 -2.96
C GLY A 82 -22.70 3.71 -1.47
N GLU A 83 -23.07 2.63 -0.78
CA GLU A 83 -23.31 2.61 0.67
C GLU A 83 -22.00 2.78 1.44
N GLU A 84 -22.09 3.34 2.65
CA GLU A 84 -20.97 3.44 3.56
C GLU A 84 -20.42 2.05 3.91
N LEU A 85 -19.10 1.92 3.90
CA LEU A 85 -18.44 0.72 4.39
C LEU A 85 -18.40 0.76 5.91
N SER A 86 -18.57 -0.41 6.53
CA SER A 86 -18.34 -0.53 7.96
C SER A 86 -16.90 -0.14 8.29
N THR A 87 -16.73 0.64 9.35
CA THR A 87 -15.42 0.93 9.92
C THR A 87 -14.89 -0.24 10.76
N LYS A 88 -15.69 -1.29 10.98
CA LYS A 88 -15.28 -2.46 11.76
C LYS A 88 -14.57 -3.46 10.86
N GLU A 89 -13.41 -3.92 11.35
CA GLU A 89 -12.64 -4.97 10.68
C GLU A 89 -13.48 -6.25 10.53
N GLY A 90 -13.38 -6.89 9.35
CA GLY A 90 -14.12 -8.12 9.04
C GLY A 90 -15.59 -7.92 8.62
N GLU A 91 -16.10 -6.69 8.66
CA GLU A 91 -17.46 -6.36 8.19
C GLU A 91 -17.50 -5.86 6.73
N TYR A 92 -16.36 -5.85 6.04
CA TYR A 92 -16.25 -5.65 4.60
C TYR A 92 -15.58 -6.85 3.92
N ILE A 93 -15.81 -6.98 2.62
CA ILE A 93 -15.22 -8.05 1.80
C ILE A 93 -14.15 -7.43 0.91
N ASN A 94 -12.92 -7.94 1.02
CA ASN A 94 -11.85 -7.61 0.08
C ASN A 94 -12.10 -8.33 -1.25
N TYR A 95 -12.13 -7.56 -2.32
CA TYR A 95 -12.20 -8.02 -3.70
C TYR A 95 -10.93 -7.55 -4.41
N HIS A 96 -10.16 -8.51 -4.92
CA HIS A 96 -8.93 -8.22 -5.64
C HIS A 96 -9.20 -8.18 -7.13
N TYR A 97 -8.69 -7.15 -7.80
CA TYR A 97 -8.81 -7.01 -9.24
C TYR A 97 -7.51 -6.47 -9.81
N LYS A 98 -6.80 -7.27 -10.62
CA LYS A 98 -5.51 -6.91 -11.22
C LYS A 98 -4.49 -6.42 -10.17
N GLY A 99 -4.29 -7.18 -9.08
CA GLY A 99 -3.36 -6.84 -7.99
C GLY A 99 -3.81 -5.73 -7.03
N ARG A 100 -4.99 -5.13 -7.26
CA ARG A 100 -5.53 -4.03 -6.45
C ARG A 100 -6.60 -4.51 -5.47
N GLU A 101 -6.50 -4.07 -4.21
CA GLU A 101 -7.53 -4.28 -3.20
C GLU A 101 -8.71 -3.30 -3.39
N ILE A 102 -9.92 -3.83 -3.33
CA ILE A 102 -11.19 -3.08 -3.35
C ILE A 102 -12.09 -3.61 -2.24
N ARG A 103 -12.61 -2.73 -1.38
CA ARG A 103 -13.51 -3.13 -0.29
C ARG A 103 -14.98 -2.99 -0.68
N LEU A 104 -15.76 -4.03 -0.39
CA LEU A 104 -17.18 -4.15 -0.73
C LEU A 104 -18.01 -4.41 0.53
N CYS A 105 -19.21 -3.84 0.62
CA CYS A 105 -20.07 -3.96 1.81
C CYS A 105 -20.70 -5.36 1.98
N CYS A 106 -20.89 -6.13 0.89
CA CYS A 106 -21.61 -7.40 0.96
C CYS A 106 -21.34 -8.34 -0.22
N LYS A 107 -21.73 -9.61 -0.06
CA LYS A 107 -21.66 -10.65 -1.11
C LYS A 107 -22.45 -10.29 -2.37
N GLY A 108 -23.51 -9.49 -2.24
CA GLY A 108 -24.27 -8.99 -3.38
C GLY A 108 -23.43 -8.06 -4.27
N CYS A 109 -22.61 -7.21 -3.66
CA CYS A 109 -21.69 -6.33 -4.37
C CYS A 109 -20.57 -7.12 -5.07
N VAL A 110 -20.03 -8.16 -4.41
CA VAL A 110 -19.07 -9.09 -5.03
C VAL A 110 -19.65 -9.69 -6.32
N LYS A 111 -20.88 -10.20 -6.26
CA LYS A 111 -21.56 -10.78 -7.44
C LYS A 111 -21.79 -9.78 -8.56
N LYS A 112 -22.01 -8.50 -8.23
CA LYS A 112 -22.21 -7.43 -9.22
C LYS A 112 -20.89 -7.05 -9.90
N ILE A 113 -19.83 -6.78 -9.13
CA ILE A 113 -18.53 -6.42 -9.69
C ILE A 113 -17.90 -7.57 -10.46
N ALA A 114 -18.06 -8.81 -10.03
CA ALA A 114 -17.55 -9.97 -10.75
C ALA A 114 -18.22 -10.17 -12.13
N LYS A 115 -19.44 -9.66 -12.34
CA LYS A 115 -20.14 -9.75 -13.64
C LYS A 115 -19.70 -8.69 -14.64
N ASP A 116 -19.29 -7.53 -14.15
CA ASP A 116 -18.93 -6.38 -14.98
C ASP A 116 -17.89 -5.52 -14.25
N PRO A 117 -16.65 -6.03 -14.07
CA PRO A 117 -15.67 -5.36 -13.23
C PRO A 117 -15.28 -4.01 -13.82
N GLU A 118 -14.97 -3.95 -15.11
CA GLU A 118 -14.50 -2.74 -15.80
C GLU A 118 -15.43 -1.54 -15.56
N LYS A 119 -16.76 -1.74 -15.59
CA LYS A 119 -17.75 -0.68 -15.27
C LYS A 119 -17.58 -0.09 -13.87
N TYR A 120 -17.38 -0.93 -12.86
CA TYR A 120 -17.24 -0.46 -11.47
C TYR A 120 -15.84 0.11 -11.22
N ILE A 121 -14.81 -0.47 -11.85
CA ILE A 121 -13.44 0.01 -11.76
C ILE A 121 -13.30 1.39 -12.41
N GLU A 122 -13.86 1.60 -13.61
CA GLU A 122 -13.81 2.90 -14.29
C GLU A 122 -14.47 4.01 -13.44
N LYS A 123 -15.60 3.71 -12.79
CA LYS A 123 -16.28 4.64 -11.90
C LYS A 123 -15.47 4.93 -10.64
N LEU A 124 -14.86 3.90 -10.05
CA LEU A 124 -13.98 4.04 -8.90
C LEU A 124 -12.75 4.88 -9.25
N ASP A 125 -12.15 4.66 -10.41
CA ASP A 125 -10.94 5.34 -10.85
C ASP A 125 -11.19 6.82 -11.10
N LYS A 126 -12.29 7.16 -11.79
CA LYS A 126 -12.73 8.55 -11.94
C LYS A 126 -12.89 9.25 -10.59
N LYS A 127 -13.43 8.56 -9.58
CA LYS A 127 -13.58 9.11 -8.23
C LYS A 127 -12.23 9.31 -7.56
N LEU A 128 -11.35 8.31 -7.60
CA LEU A 128 -10.03 8.38 -6.98
C LEU A 128 -9.14 9.43 -7.63
N ILE A 129 -9.13 9.50 -8.96
CA ILE A 129 -8.37 10.52 -9.71
C ILE A 129 -8.88 11.90 -9.36
N LYS A 130 -10.20 12.16 -9.48
CA LYS A 130 -10.78 13.47 -9.18
C LYS A 130 -10.42 13.94 -7.77
N MET A 131 -10.57 13.05 -6.81
CA MET A 131 -10.32 13.33 -5.40
C MET A 131 -8.83 13.56 -5.15
N GLN A 132 -7.95 12.70 -5.66
CA GLN A 132 -6.51 12.81 -5.39
C GLN A 132 -5.83 13.95 -6.14
N LYS A 133 -6.36 14.36 -7.30
CA LYS A 133 -5.85 15.50 -8.08
C LYS A 133 -5.85 16.80 -7.28
N GLU A 134 -6.84 16.99 -6.41
CA GLU A 134 -6.99 18.22 -5.62
C GLU A 134 -5.79 18.46 -4.67
N TRP A 135 -5.10 17.39 -4.27
CA TRP A 135 -3.98 17.44 -3.33
C TRP A 135 -2.74 16.71 -3.86
N TYR A 136 -2.64 16.55 -5.18
CA TYR A 136 -1.46 15.96 -5.79
C TYR A 136 -0.27 16.91 -5.61
N PRO A 137 0.87 16.45 -5.06
CA PRO A 137 1.88 17.37 -4.52
C PRO A 137 2.83 17.96 -5.57
N MET A 138 2.74 17.52 -6.83
CA MET A 138 3.70 17.85 -7.87
C MET A 138 3.02 18.31 -9.16
N ASP A 139 3.64 19.26 -9.85
CA ASP A 139 3.32 19.72 -11.20
C ASP A 139 4.26 19.13 -12.25
N THR A 140 5.23 18.30 -11.86
CA THR A 140 6.16 17.61 -12.74
C THR A 140 5.88 16.11 -12.86
N CYS A 141 6.36 15.51 -13.95
CA CYS A 141 6.27 14.08 -14.17
C CYS A 141 7.05 13.34 -13.09
N LEU A 142 6.38 12.39 -12.44
CA LEU A 142 6.98 11.64 -11.33
C LEU A 142 8.33 10.98 -11.70
N VAL A 143 8.48 10.58 -12.98
CA VAL A 143 9.66 9.86 -13.48
C VAL A 143 10.75 10.77 -14.06
N THR A 144 10.39 11.84 -14.78
CA THR A 144 11.36 12.66 -15.54
C THR A 144 11.59 14.04 -14.96
N ASP A 145 10.80 14.48 -13.99
CA ASP A 145 10.81 15.86 -13.46
C ASP A 145 10.47 16.96 -14.47
N GLU A 146 10.03 16.58 -15.68
CA GLU A 146 9.52 17.52 -16.68
C GLU A 146 8.13 18.04 -16.29
N GLU A 147 7.84 19.31 -16.57
CA GLU A 147 6.54 19.92 -16.29
C GLU A 147 5.38 19.16 -16.98
N LEU A 148 4.34 18.87 -16.21
CA LEU A 148 3.13 18.18 -16.69
C LEU A 148 2.22 19.14 -17.43
N GLY A 149 1.82 18.77 -18.65
CA GLY A 149 0.90 19.56 -19.46
C GLY A 149 1.57 20.74 -20.16
N ALA A 150 2.89 20.84 -20.07
CA ALA A 150 3.72 21.73 -20.87
C ALA A 150 4.35 20.97 -22.05
N GLY A 151 4.61 21.69 -23.15
CA GLY A 151 5.33 21.17 -24.32
C GLY A 151 4.53 20.18 -25.18
N ASP A 152 5.26 19.43 -26.01
CA ASP A 152 4.69 18.58 -27.07
C ASP A 152 4.19 17.20 -26.57
N MET A 153 4.29 16.94 -25.26
CA MET A 153 3.90 15.64 -24.66
C MET A 153 2.39 15.53 -24.39
N GLY A 154 1.65 16.63 -24.51
CA GLY A 154 0.19 16.66 -24.40
C GLY A 154 -0.33 16.65 -22.96
N GLU A 155 -1.59 16.23 -22.79
CA GLU A 155 -2.22 16.18 -21.47
C GLU A 155 -1.54 15.14 -20.56
N PRO A 156 -1.35 15.45 -19.27
CA PRO A 156 -0.79 14.50 -18.30
C PRO A 156 -1.61 13.22 -18.23
N ILE A 157 -0.93 12.09 -18.17
CA ILE A 157 -1.55 10.78 -17.96
C ILE A 157 -1.70 10.56 -16.46
N ASP A 158 -2.95 10.48 -15.99
CA ASP A 158 -3.26 10.01 -14.65
C ASP A 158 -3.24 8.48 -14.61
N TYR A 159 -2.50 7.93 -13.66
CA TYR A 159 -2.34 6.50 -13.50
C TYR A 159 -2.57 6.12 -12.04
N LEU A 160 -3.32 5.04 -11.80
CA LEU A 160 -3.56 4.52 -10.46
C LEU A 160 -2.68 3.28 -10.23
N HIS A 161 -1.68 3.42 -9.36
CA HIS A 161 -0.90 2.30 -8.83
C HIS A 161 -1.61 1.78 -7.58
N GLY A 162 -2.36 0.68 -7.70
CA GLY A 162 -3.31 0.29 -6.67
C GLY A 162 -4.43 1.32 -6.54
N ASN A 163 -4.59 1.90 -5.35
CA ASN A 163 -5.49 3.04 -5.14
C ASN A 163 -4.79 4.40 -5.15
N ARG A 164 -3.48 4.46 -5.45
CA ARG A 164 -2.68 5.69 -5.41
C ARG A 164 -2.56 6.36 -6.78
N LEU A 165 -2.96 7.62 -6.87
CA LEU A 165 -2.74 8.44 -8.06
C LEU A 165 -1.27 8.83 -8.20
N VAL A 166 -0.70 8.56 -9.36
CA VAL A 166 0.57 9.08 -9.88
C VAL A 166 0.35 9.68 -11.26
N ARG A 167 1.17 10.64 -11.68
CA ARG A 167 0.98 11.38 -12.93
C ARG A 167 2.24 11.39 -13.79
N PHE A 168 2.06 11.20 -15.09
CA PHE A 168 3.15 11.04 -16.04
C PHE A 168 2.96 11.91 -17.29
N CYS A 169 4.06 12.32 -17.92
CA CYS A 169 4.01 13.01 -19.22
C CYS A 169 3.74 12.05 -20.39
N CYS A 170 4.10 10.77 -20.29
CA CYS A 170 3.93 9.83 -21.40
C CYS A 170 3.84 8.35 -20.97
N LYS A 171 3.42 7.48 -21.91
CA LYS A 171 3.39 6.01 -21.72
C LYS A 171 4.79 5.41 -21.46
N GLY A 172 5.85 6.08 -21.89
CA GLY A 172 7.22 5.66 -21.61
C GLY A 172 7.56 5.74 -20.13
N CYS A 173 7.09 6.78 -19.44
CA CYS A 173 7.26 6.95 -18.00
C CYS A 173 6.50 5.88 -17.21
N ILE A 174 5.28 5.53 -17.62
CA ILE A 174 4.52 4.42 -17.01
C ILE A 174 5.35 3.13 -17.03
N ARG A 175 5.92 2.76 -18.19
CA ARG A 175 6.75 1.56 -18.31
C ARG A 175 8.03 1.58 -17.48
N ARG A 176 8.57 2.76 -17.14
CA ARG A 176 9.73 2.88 -16.23
C ARG A 176 9.28 2.73 -14.78
N PHE A 177 8.18 3.38 -14.42
CA PHE A 177 7.58 3.27 -13.09
C PHE A 177 7.19 1.84 -12.75
N GLU A 178 6.52 1.11 -13.65
CA GLU A 178 6.09 -0.28 -13.42
C GLU A 178 7.23 -1.28 -13.22
N LYS A 179 8.46 -0.94 -13.62
CA LYS A 179 9.63 -1.81 -13.42
C LYS A 179 10.21 -1.73 -12.02
N ASP A 180 10.08 -0.58 -11.38
CA ASP A 180 10.68 -0.27 -10.09
C ASP A 180 9.94 0.93 -9.46
N PRO A 181 8.73 0.72 -8.91
CA PRO A 181 7.86 1.81 -8.46
C PRO A 181 8.35 2.48 -7.18
N ASP A 182 9.02 1.74 -6.29
CA ASP A 182 9.41 2.15 -4.94
C ASP A 182 10.15 3.50 -4.88
N PRO A 183 11.25 3.74 -5.62
CA PRO A 183 11.94 5.02 -5.57
C PRO A 183 11.07 6.20 -6.02
N TYR A 184 10.13 5.96 -6.95
CA TYR A 184 9.19 6.99 -7.39
C TYR A 184 8.09 7.24 -6.36
N LEU A 185 7.64 6.21 -5.64
CA LEU A 185 6.68 6.34 -4.55
C LEU A 185 7.30 7.06 -3.35
N GLU A 186 8.55 6.75 -2.99
CA GLU A 186 9.30 7.48 -1.95
C GLU A 186 9.43 8.97 -2.30
N LYS A 187 9.78 9.29 -3.55
CA LYS A 187 9.82 10.66 -4.05
C LYS A 187 8.46 11.35 -3.95
N LEU A 188 7.38 10.66 -4.33
CA LEU A 188 6.03 11.21 -4.25
C LEU A 188 5.63 11.48 -2.79
N ASP A 189 5.95 10.57 -1.87
CA ASP A 189 5.64 10.70 -0.45
C ASP A 189 6.43 11.83 0.20
N ALA A 190 7.70 12.01 -0.16
CA ALA A 190 8.48 13.17 0.25
C ALA A 190 7.81 14.48 -0.19
N ALA A 191 7.32 14.56 -1.44
CA ALA A 191 6.58 15.72 -1.92
C ALA A 191 5.24 15.92 -1.19
N VAL A 192 4.51 14.85 -0.86
CA VAL A 192 3.29 14.94 -0.02
C VAL A 192 3.63 15.53 1.35
N ILE A 193 4.68 15.04 2.00
CA ILE A 193 5.11 15.51 3.32
C ILE A 193 5.48 16.99 3.25
N GLU A 194 6.30 17.39 2.28
CA GLU A 194 6.72 18.78 2.09
C GLU A 194 5.52 19.73 1.97
N LYS A 195 4.50 19.35 1.18
CA LYS A 195 3.32 20.21 0.95
C LYS A 195 2.32 20.22 2.11
N GLN A 196 2.21 19.13 2.88
CA GLN A 196 1.11 18.95 3.83
C GLN A 196 1.54 19.03 5.30
N LYS A 197 2.83 18.87 5.63
CA LYS A 197 3.28 18.78 7.03
C LYS A 197 3.04 20.07 7.81
N ASP A 198 3.32 21.22 7.21
CA ASP A 198 3.25 22.51 7.91
C ASP A 198 1.80 22.99 8.13
N ASN A 199 0.87 22.54 7.27
CA ASN A 199 -0.56 22.86 7.36
C ASN A 199 -1.38 21.68 7.92
N TYR A 200 -0.74 20.79 8.68
CA TYR A 200 -1.42 19.62 9.21
C TYR A 200 -2.40 20.01 10.33
N PRO A 201 -3.66 19.53 10.34
CA PRO A 201 -4.75 20.18 11.07
C PRO A 201 -4.77 19.88 12.58
N VAL A 202 -3.94 18.96 13.08
CA VAL A 202 -3.92 18.55 14.48
C VAL A 202 -2.51 18.18 14.95
N GLU A 203 -2.18 18.56 16.19
CA GLU A 203 -0.92 18.17 16.83
C GLU A 203 -1.01 16.84 17.60
N THR A 204 -2.09 16.10 17.43
CA THR A 204 -2.32 14.78 18.04
C THR A 204 -2.33 13.67 17.01
N CYS A 205 -1.92 12.48 17.43
CA CYS A 205 -1.99 11.25 16.66
C CYS A 205 -3.44 10.99 16.27
N LEU A 206 -3.71 10.86 14.96
CA LEU A 206 -5.08 10.67 14.46
C LEU A 206 -5.72 9.34 14.92
N VAL A 207 -4.88 8.39 15.36
CA VAL A 207 -5.31 7.08 15.85
C VAL A 207 -5.50 7.08 17.38
N SER A 208 -4.46 7.44 18.14
CA SER A 208 -4.48 7.35 19.61
C SER A 208 -5.02 8.60 20.30
N GLY A 209 -5.01 9.76 19.64
CA GLY A 209 -5.33 11.06 20.23
C GLY A 209 -4.21 11.65 21.12
N GLU A 210 -3.09 10.95 21.28
CA GLU A 210 -1.95 11.43 22.07
C GLU A 210 -1.17 12.53 21.32
N ALA A 211 -0.46 13.38 22.05
CA ALA A 211 0.37 14.42 21.44
C ALA A 211 1.47 13.83 20.53
N LEU A 212 1.60 14.37 19.32
CA LEU A 212 2.69 14.03 18.41
C LEU A 212 4.02 14.52 19.00
N GLY A 213 5.08 13.74 18.85
CA GLY A 213 6.40 14.03 19.42
C GLY A 213 6.65 13.45 20.81
N GLY A 214 5.59 13.06 21.54
CA GLY A 214 5.72 12.49 22.90
C GLY A 214 6.34 11.08 22.94
N MET A 215 6.26 10.33 21.84
CA MET A 215 6.81 8.98 21.69
C MET A 215 7.98 8.91 20.68
N GLY A 216 8.64 10.05 20.45
CA GLY A 216 9.67 10.21 19.41
C GLY A 216 9.14 10.92 18.17
N GLU A 217 9.92 10.87 17.09
CA GLU A 217 9.55 11.53 15.83
C GLU A 217 8.25 10.92 15.26
N PRO A 218 7.24 11.75 14.95
CA PRO A 218 6.00 11.27 14.34
C PRO A 218 6.25 10.53 13.04
N ILE A 219 5.57 9.39 12.87
CA ILE A 219 5.53 8.66 11.61
C ILE A 219 4.61 9.42 10.66
N ASN A 220 5.16 9.83 9.52
CA ASN A 220 4.40 10.37 8.40
C ASN A 220 3.94 9.19 7.54
N TYR A 221 2.67 8.84 7.67
CA TYR A 221 2.05 7.77 6.89
C TYR A 221 1.19 8.37 5.77
N ILE A 222 1.36 7.89 4.54
CA ILE A 222 0.75 8.52 3.38
C ILE A 222 -0.23 7.52 2.74
N ILE A 223 -1.47 7.95 2.51
CA ILE A 223 -2.51 7.13 1.84
C ILE A 223 -3.36 8.01 0.92
N GLY A 224 -3.46 7.63 -0.35
CA GLY A 224 -4.23 8.38 -1.35
C GLY A 224 -3.75 9.82 -1.53
N ASN A 225 -2.45 10.07 -1.55
CA ASN A 225 -1.79 11.39 -1.58
C ASN A 225 -2.14 12.28 -0.37
N ARG A 226 -2.53 11.69 0.77
CA ARG A 226 -2.80 12.43 2.00
C ARG A 226 -1.86 11.99 3.10
N LEU A 227 -1.29 12.98 3.78
CA LEU A 227 -0.48 12.78 4.98
C LEU A 227 -1.38 12.48 6.18
N ILE A 228 -1.00 11.45 6.95
CA ILE A 228 -1.51 11.11 8.28
C ILE A 228 -0.30 11.03 9.22
N ARG A 229 -0.27 11.85 10.27
CA ARG A 229 0.79 11.82 11.29
C ARG A 229 0.40 10.92 12.45
N LEU A 230 1.28 9.99 12.81
CA LEU A 230 1.04 8.93 13.78
C LEU A 230 2.17 8.86 14.81
N CYS A 231 1.86 8.42 16.04
CA CYS A 231 2.86 8.32 17.11
C CYS A 231 3.70 7.02 17.07
N CYS A 232 3.20 5.93 16.47
CA CYS A 232 3.88 4.63 16.50
C CYS A 232 3.45 3.67 15.40
N LYS A 233 4.22 2.58 15.21
CA LYS A 233 3.92 1.51 14.23
C LYS A 233 2.58 0.81 14.48
N GLY A 234 2.13 0.73 15.73
CA GLY A 234 0.80 0.18 16.05
C GLY A 234 -0.34 1.03 15.49
N CYS A 235 -0.13 2.35 15.41
CA CYS A 235 -1.08 3.25 14.77
C CYS A 235 -1.10 3.06 13.25
N VAL A 236 0.07 2.81 12.61
CA VAL A 236 0.14 2.48 11.17
C VAL A 236 -0.76 1.28 10.85
N LYS A 237 -0.60 0.18 11.60
CA LYS A 237 -1.46 -1.01 11.45
C LYS A 237 -2.94 -0.69 11.62
N SER A 238 -3.29 0.20 12.55
CA SER A 238 -4.68 0.63 12.73
C SER A 238 -5.22 1.35 11.49
N VAL A 239 -4.41 2.19 10.85
CA VAL A 239 -4.76 2.86 9.59
C VAL A 239 -4.90 1.85 8.45
N ASP A 240 -4.00 0.88 8.31
CA ASP A 240 -4.10 -0.17 7.28
C ASP A 240 -5.40 -0.98 7.42
N THR A 241 -5.78 -1.30 8.64
CA THR A 241 -7.04 -2.01 8.93
C THR A 241 -8.27 -1.14 8.65
N GLN A 242 -8.27 0.12 9.07
CA GLN A 242 -9.44 1.01 9.01
C GLN A 242 -9.15 2.35 8.29
N PRO A 243 -8.67 2.35 7.04
CA PRO A 243 -8.22 3.55 6.34
C PRO A 243 -9.37 4.53 6.14
N ALA A 244 -10.56 4.03 5.80
CA ALA A 244 -11.78 4.84 5.66
C ALA A 244 -12.11 5.67 6.92
N LYS A 245 -11.98 5.06 8.10
CA LYS A 245 -12.25 5.72 9.39
C LYS A 245 -11.30 6.90 9.60
N TYR A 246 -10.00 6.67 9.38
CA TYR A 246 -8.99 7.71 9.61
C TYR A 246 -8.97 8.76 8.50
N MET A 247 -9.32 8.41 7.26
CA MET A 247 -9.54 9.39 6.19
C MET A 247 -10.76 10.27 6.46
N ALA A 248 -11.83 9.74 7.05
CA ALA A 248 -12.96 10.53 7.52
C ALA A 248 -12.56 11.45 8.68
N ALA A 249 -11.80 10.94 9.65
CA ALA A 249 -11.27 11.73 10.77
C ALA A 249 -10.36 12.87 10.28
N LEU A 250 -9.46 12.60 9.32
CA LEU A 250 -8.57 13.60 8.72
C LEU A 250 -9.38 14.70 8.04
N ARG A 251 -10.38 14.35 7.22
CA ARG A 251 -11.26 15.34 6.57
C ARG A 251 -12.01 16.19 7.60
N LYS A 252 -12.47 15.60 8.71
CA LYS A 252 -13.11 16.33 9.79
C LYS A 252 -12.14 17.31 10.45
N ALA A 253 -10.90 16.89 10.73
CA ALA A 253 -9.88 17.74 11.32
C ALA A 253 -9.60 19.00 10.47
N TYR A 254 -9.41 18.85 9.16
CA TYR A 254 -9.26 20.01 8.26
C TYR A 254 -10.49 20.92 8.28
N LYS A 255 -11.71 20.36 8.22
CA LYS A 255 -12.95 21.16 8.29
C LYS A 255 -13.09 21.94 9.60
N ASP A 256 -12.55 21.42 10.70
CA ASP A 256 -12.63 22.07 12.00
C ASP A 256 -11.55 23.16 12.12
N ALA A 257 -10.33 22.91 11.61
CA ALA A 257 -9.27 23.92 11.51
C ALA A 257 -9.71 25.13 10.66
N ASP A 258 -10.33 24.90 9.49
CA ASP A 258 -10.85 25.96 8.62
C ASP A 258 -11.93 26.84 9.28
N LYS A 259 -12.66 26.29 10.25
CA LYS A 259 -13.68 27.04 11.01
C LYS A 259 -13.06 27.84 12.15
N GLY A 260 -12.03 27.31 12.81
CA GLY A 260 -11.27 28.00 13.85
C GLY A 260 -10.66 29.30 13.32
N GLU A 261 -10.00 29.23 12.16
CA GLU A 261 -9.40 30.42 11.52
C GLU A 261 -10.43 31.51 11.15
N LYS A 262 -11.67 31.12 10.84
CA LYS A 262 -12.75 32.07 10.51
C LYS A 262 -13.36 32.72 11.74
N HIS A 263 -13.34 32.04 12.89
CA HIS A 263 -13.81 32.61 14.15
C HIS A 263 -12.80 33.58 14.76
N GLU A 264 -11.49 33.29 14.69
CA GLU A 264 -10.45 34.19 15.25
C GLU A 264 -10.30 35.52 14.50
N LYS A 265 -10.67 35.59 13.21
CA LYS A 265 -10.59 36.82 12.41
C LYS A 265 -11.84 37.72 12.50
N GLY A 266 -12.82 37.37 13.33
CA GLY A 266 -14.12 38.06 13.43
C GLY A 266 -14.27 39.04 14.59
N ASP A 267 -13.32 39.10 15.52
CA ASP A 267 -13.49 39.76 16.83
C ASP A 267 -12.72 41.09 17.00
N ASP A 268 -12.36 41.75 15.89
CA ASP A 268 -11.71 43.08 15.88
C ASP A 268 -12.67 44.20 15.37
N HIS A 269 -13.86 44.35 15.96
CA HIS A 269 -14.76 45.49 15.70
C HIS A 269 -15.19 46.21 16.98
#